data_AF-A0A9P7C4H3-F1
#
_entry.id   AF-A0A9P7C4H3-F1
#
_cell.length_a   1.000
_cell.length_b   1.000
_cell.length_c   1.000
_cell.angle_alpha   90.00
_cell.angle_beta   90.00
_cell.angle_gamma   90.00
#
_symmetry.space_group_name_H-M   'P 1'
#
loop_
_entity.id
_entity.type
_entity.pdbx_description
1 polymer ?
#
loop_
_entity_poly.entity_id
_entity_poly.type
_entity_poly.pdbx_seq_one_letter_code
_entity_poly.pdbx_strand_id
1 'polypeptide(L)'
;MMNPKGKSIGRQITLSITVASLCSTVLSISGFYLFYYLMEVFYPRWYDQPEPIMPSGLEWLWIGLTASVVVIFATLVASRLTRRIITPLNSVAESLRRVASGDLDARARGGGTTMAEAATLVSDFNSMAERLSRMSENRVFWNAAIAHELRTPMTILRGRLQGIAEGVA
;
A
#
# COMPACT_ATOMS: atom_id res chain seq x y z
N MET A 1 -3.16 -8.05 21.87
CA MET A 1 -3.56 -9.21 21.06
C MET A 1 -3.19 -8.95 19.60
N MET A 2 -2.07 -9.54 19.15
CA MET A 2 -1.59 -9.45 17.76
C MET A 2 -2.42 -10.39 16.88
N ASN A 3 -3.11 -9.83 15.89
CA ASN A 3 -3.85 -10.59 14.88
C ASN A 3 -2.85 -11.25 13.90
N PRO A 4 -2.67 -12.58 13.90
CA PRO A 4 -1.69 -13.23 13.05
C PRO A 4 -2.35 -13.59 11.70
N LYS A 5 -1.68 -13.23 10.60
CA LYS A 5 -2.00 -13.62 9.20
C LYS A 5 -3.01 -12.78 8.44
N GLY A 6 -2.96 -11.45 8.54
CA GLY A 6 -3.38 -10.61 7.43
C GLY A 6 -2.48 -10.87 6.22
N LYS A 7 -2.95 -11.61 5.20
CA LYS A 7 -2.21 -11.79 3.94
C LYS A 7 -1.83 -10.38 3.44
N SER A 8 -0.57 -10.13 3.08
CA SER A 8 -0.14 -8.79 2.62
C SER A 8 -1.09 -8.29 1.52
N ILE A 9 -1.56 -7.05 1.64
CA ILE A 9 -2.56 -6.45 0.74
C ILE A 9 -2.16 -6.64 -0.74
N GLY A 10 -0.87 -6.53 -1.04
CA GLY A 10 -0.33 -6.79 -2.38
C GLY A 10 -0.54 -8.22 -2.89
N ARG A 11 -0.44 -9.24 -2.01
CA ARG A 11 -0.74 -10.62 -2.37
C ARG A 11 -2.22 -10.84 -2.64
N GLN A 12 -3.09 -10.19 -1.88
CA GLN A 12 -4.54 -10.25 -2.11
C GLN A 12 -4.91 -9.62 -3.45
N ILE A 13 -4.34 -8.46 -3.79
CA ILE A 13 -4.57 -7.79 -5.09
C ILE A 13 -4.06 -8.65 -6.26
N THR A 14 -2.87 -9.23 -6.13
CA THR A 14 -2.34 -10.10 -7.20
C THR A 14 -3.22 -11.33 -7.41
N LEU A 15 -3.70 -11.94 -6.32
CA LEU A 15 -4.63 -13.07 -6.37
C LEU A 15 -5.98 -12.67 -6.98
N SER A 16 -6.57 -11.55 -6.58
CA SER A 16 -7.86 -11.12 -7.11
C SER A 16 -7.79 -10.79 -8.60
N ILE A 17 -6.72 -10.14 -9.06
CA ILE A 17 -6.51 -9.86 -10.50
C ILE A 17 -6.33 -11.16 -11.29
N THR A 18 -5.56 -12.12 -10.77
CA THR A 18 -5.35 -13.40 -11.45
C THR A 18 -6.65 -14.21 -11.53
N VAL A 19 -7.42 -14.24 -10.44
CA VAL A 19 -8.74 -14.92 -10.41
C VAL A 19 -9.74 -14.23 -11.35
N ALA A 20 -9.81 -12.90 -11.34
CA ALA A 20 -10.70 -12.15 -12.22
C ALA A 20 -10.34 -12.37 -13.70
N SER A 21 -9.05 -12.39 -14.03
CA SER A 21 -8.57 -12.68 -15.38
C SER A 21 -8.91 -14.11 -15.82
N LEU A 22 -8.74 -15.09 -14.93
CA LEU A 22 -9.17 -16.48 -15.19
C LEU A 22 -10.67 -16.58 -15.45
N CYS A 23 -11.50 -15.98 -14.57
CA CYS A 23 -12.95 -15.96 -14.76
C CYS A 23 -13.35 -15.27 -16.08
N SER A 24 -12.73 -14.14 -16.41
CA SER A 24 -12.98 -13.43 -17.68
C SER A 24 -12.60 -14.27 -18.90
N THR A 25 -11.50 -15.02 -18.83
CA THR A 25 -11.06 -15.91 -19.91
C THR A 25 -12.03 -17.07 -20.09
N VAL A 26 -12.44 -17.72 -18.99
CA VAL A 26 -13.44 -18.81 -19.01
C VAL A 26 -14.78 -18.32 -19.55
N LEU A 27 -15.23 -17.15 -19.10
CA LEU A 27 -16.49 -16.54 -19.56
C LEU A 27 -16.44 -16.20 -21.04
N SER A 28 -15.32 -15.68 -21.54
CA SER A 28 -15.14 -15.36 -22.97
C SER A 28 -15.18 -16.62 -23.83
N ILE A 29 -14.47 -17.68 -23.41
CA ILE A 29 -14.47 -18.97 -24.10
C ILE A 29 -15.89 -19.55 -24.12
N SER A 30 -16.54 -19.63 -22.97
CA SER A 30 -17.92 -20.15 -22.84
C SER A 30 -18.93 -19.35 -23.65
N GLY A 31 -18.84 -18.01 -23.62
CA GLY A 31 -19.71 -17.11 -24.38
C GLY A 31 -19.54 -17.26 -25.88
N PHE A 32 -18.31 -17.46 -26.35
CA PHE A 32 -18.04 -17.75 -27.77
C PHE A 32 -18.73 -19.03 -28.23
N TYR A 33 -18.58 -20.14 -27.49
CA TYR A 33 -19.26 -21.40 -27.82
C TYR A 33 -20.78 -21.30 -27.74
N LEU A 34 -21.32 -20.64 -26.71
CA LEU A 34 -22.77 -20.44 -26.58
C LEU A 34 -23.31 -19.61 -27.74
N PHE A 35 -22.60 -18.57 -28.16
CA PHE A 35 -22.97 -17.75 -29.30
C PHE A 35 -22.99 -18.57 -30.59
N TYR A 36 -21.95 -19.37 -30.85
CA TYR A 36 -21.90 -20.27 -32.01
C TYR A 36 -23.08 -21.25 -32.02
N TYR A 37 -23.34 -21.90 -30.89
CA TYR A 37 -24.46 -22.84 -30.74
C TYR A 37 -25.82 -22.17 -31.01
N LEU A 38 -26.05 -20.97 -30.47
CA LEU A 38 -27.29 -20.23 -30.73
C LEU A 38 -27.41 -19.78 -32.19
N MET A 39 -26.30 -19.38 -32.81
CA MET A 39 -26.29 -18.91 -34.20
C MET A 39 -26.66 -20.05 -35.15
N GLU A 40 -26.19 -21.26 -34.88
CA GLU A 40 -26.56 -22.49 -35.62
C GLU A 40 -28.07 -22.79 -35.52
N VAL A 41 -28.65 -22.70 -34.33
CA VAL A 41 -30.08 -22.95 -34.09
C VAL A 41 -30.98 -21.92 -34.80
N PHE A 42 -30.58 -20.64 -34.82
CA PHE A 42 -31.40 -19.56 -35.39
C PHE A 42 -31.19 -19.36 -36.90
N TYR A 43 -30.02 -19.69 -37.45
CA TYR A 43 -29.70 -19.49 -38.87
C TYR A 43 -29.24 -20.78 -39.57
N PRO A 44 -30.03 -21.87 -39.52
CA PRO A 44 -29.64 -23.16 -40.10
C PRO A 44 -29.46 -23.12 -41.63
N ARG A 45 -30.04 -22.12 -42.31
CA ARG A 45 -29.98 -21.98 -43.77
C ARG A 45 -28.63 -21.50 -44.32
N TRP A 46 -27.72 -21.02 -43.47
CA TRP A 46 -26.43 -20.45 -43.87
C TRP A 46 -25.25 -21.39 -43.57
N TYR A 47 -25.51 -22.56 -42.98
CA TYR A 47 -24.52 -23.59 -42.64
C TYR A 47 -24.79 -24.87 -43.46
N ASP A 48 -24.29 -24.91 -44.70
CA ASP A 48 -24.43 -26.08 -45.58
C ASP A 48 -23.47 -27.23 -45.22
N GLN A 49 -22.45 -26.97 -44.39
CA GLN A 49 -21.60 -27.98 -43.77
C GLN A 49 -21.54 -27.71 -42.26
N PRO A 50 -22.09 -28.59 -41.41
CA PRO A 50 -21.97 -28.43 -39.97
C PRO A 50 -20.49 -28.63 -39.58
N GLU A 51 -19.80 -27.54 -39.26
CA GLU A 51 -18.49 -27.60 -38.61
C GLU A 51 -18.65 -28.37 -37.29
N PRO A 52 -17.74 -29.31 -36.98
CA PRO A 52 -17.84 -30.09 -35.75
C PRO A 52 -17.81 -29.17 -34.51
N ILE A 53 -18.80 -29.32 -33.64
CA ILE A 53 -18.92 -28.60 -32.35
C ILE A 53 -17.67 -28.80 -31.48
N MET A 54 -16.96 -29.92 -31.68
CA MET A 54 -15.70 -30.23 -31.02
C MET A 54 -14.54 -29.57 -31.78
N PRO A 55 -13.79 -28.68 -31.14
CA PRO A 55 -12.62 -28.07 -31.76
C PRO A 55 -11.60 -29.12 -32.15
N SER A 56 -10.97 -28.93 -33.29
CA SER A 56 -9.82 -29.71 -33.70
C SER A 56 -8.68 -29.60 -32.68
N GLY A 57 -7.76 -30.57 -32.67
CA GLY A 57 -6.61 -30.53 -31.76
C GLY A 57 -5.76 -29.25 -31.88
N LEU A 58 -5.73 -28.66 -33.08
CA LEU A 58 -5.03 -27.40 -33.34
C LEU A 58 -5.76 -26.20 -32.70
N GLU A 59 -7.10 -26.16 -32.74
CA GLU A 59 -7.89 -25.09 -32.12
C GLU A 59 -7.80 -25.13 -30.59
N TRP A 60 -7.82 -26.31 -29.98
CA TRP A 60 -7.55 -26.44 -28.53
C TRP A 60 -6.17 -25.90 -28.15
N LEU A 61 -5.16 -26.13 -28.99
CA LEU A 61 -3.82 -25.60 -28.80
C LEU A 61 -3.82 -24.07 -28.87
N TRP A 62 -4.51 -23.48 -29.86
CA TRP A 62 -4.65 -22.03 -29.97
C TRP A 62 -5.41 -21.39 -28.79
N ILE A 63 -6.50 -22.00 -28.32
CA ILE A 63 -7.26 -21.54 -27.15
C ILE A 63 -6.40 -21.62 -25.88
N GLY A 64 -5.70 -22.74 -25.68
CA GLY A 64 -4.80 -22.91 -24.54
C GLY A 64 -3.65 -21.89 -24.55
N LEU A 65 -3.07 -21.62 -25.72
CA LEU A 65 -2.00 -20.64 -25.91
C LEU A 65 -2.49 -19.22 -25.57
N THR A 66 -3.61 -18.80 -26.16
CA THR A 66 -4.17 -17.45 -25.94
C THR A 66 -4.60 -17.24 -24.49
N ALA A 67 -5.27 -18.22 -23.88
CA ALA A 67 -5.64 -18.17 -22.46
C ALA A 67 -4.40 -18.05 -21.56
N SER A 68 -3.35 -18.83 -21.84
CA SER A 68 -2.10 -18.79 -21.07
C SER A 68 -1.42 -17.43 -21.18
N VAL A 69 -1.36 -16.85 -22.39
CA VAL A 69 -0.78 -15.51 -22.62
C VAL A 69 -1.53 -14.45 -21.82
N VAL A 70 -2.86 -14.47 -21.81
CA VAL A 70 -3.69 -13.51 -21.05
C VAL A 70 -3.42 -13.61 -19.55
N VAL A 71 -3.41 -14.82 -19.00
CA VAL A 71 -3.16 -15.03 -17.56
C VAL A 71 -1.75 -14.59 -17.18
N ILE A 72 -0.74 -14.98 -17.95
CA ILE A 72 0.66 -14.58 -17.72
C ILE A 72 0.78 -13.06 -17.75
N PHE A 73 0.20 -12.41 -18.75
CA PHE A 73 0.22 -10.96 -18.89
C PHE A 73 -0.47 -10.27 -17.70
N ALA A 74 -1.65 -10.73 -17.31
CA ALA A 74 -2.38 -10.19 -16.15
C ALA A 74 -1.56 -10.32 -14.85
N THR A 75 -0.94 -11.48 -14.60
CA THR A 75 -0.10 -11.69 -13.42
C THR A 75 1.15 -10.80 -13.43
N LEU A 76 1.79 -10.62 -14.59
CA LEU A 76 2.94 -9.72 -14.74
C LEU A 76 2.57 -8.27 -14.43
N VAL A 77 1.46 -7.78 -14.98
CA VAL A 77 0.96 -6.42 -14.73
C VAL A 77 0.61 -6.23 -13.25
N ALA A 78 -0.13 -7.18 -12.66
CA ALA A 78 -0.50 -7.13 -11.25
C ALA A 78 0.72 -7.09 -10.30
N SER A 79 1.74 -7.90 -10.60
CA SER A 79 2.98 -7.96 -9.83
C SER A 79 3.77 -6.63 -9.93
N ARG A 80 3.86 -6.08 -11.15
CA ARG A 80 4.48 -4.77 -11.39
C ARG A 80 3.75 -3.68 -10.60
N LEU A 81 2.43 -3.60 -10.70
CA LEU A 81 1.64 -2.57 -10.02
C LEU A 81 1.76 -2.68 -8.49
N THR A 82 1.74 -3.90 -7.96
CA THR A 82 1.93 -4.15 -6.53
C THR A 82 3.27 -3.61 -6.05
N ARG A 83 4.37 -3.91 -6.77
CA ARG A 83 5.71 -3.42 -6.40
C ARG A 83 5.85 -1.91 -6.54
N ARG A 84 5.22 -1.32 -7.57
CA ARG A 84 5.38 0.12 -7.87
C ARG A 84 4.53 1.03 -6.99
N ILE A 85 3.38 0.57 -6.52
CA ILE A 85 2.40 1.40 -5.79
C ILE A 85 2.09 0.83 -4.41
N ILE A 86 1.66 -0.42 -4.34
CA ILE A 86 1.13 -0.99 -3.09
C ILE A 86 2.24 -1.19 -2.04
N THR A 87 3.43 -1.62 -2.45
CA THR A 87 4.59 -1.79 -1.55
C THR A 87 4.99 -0.48 -0.84
N PRO A 88 5.26 0.64 -1.54
CA PRO A 88 5.62 1.90 -0.88
C PRO A 88 4.48 2.45 -0.01
N LEU A 89 3.21 2.33 -0.42
CA LEU A 89 2.07 2.73 0.41
C LEU A 89 2.00 1.96 1.73
N ASN A 90 2.21 0.64 1.69
CA ASN A 90 2.26 -0.17 2.91
C ASN A 90 3.44 0.23 3.81
N SER A 91 4.60 0.56 3.22
CA SER A 91 5.75 1.03 4.01
C SER A 91 5.46 2.36 4.71
N VAL A 92 4.78 3.30 4.04
CA VAL A 92 4.31 4.54 4.67
C VAL A 92 3.33 4.24 5.80
N ALA A 93 2.32 3.41 5.55
CA ALA A 93 1.32 3.07 6.57
C ALA A 93 1.93 2.40 7.81
N GLU A 94 2.89 1.49 7.62
CA GLU A 94 3.62 0.84 8.71
C GLU A 94 4.48 1.84 9.50
N SER A 95 5.22 2.70 8.79
CA SER A 95 6.06 3.72 9.43
C SER A 95 5.23 4.73 10.19
N LEU A 96 4.06 5.10 9.66
CA LEU A 96 3.14 6.03 10.31
C LEU A 96 2.58 5.46 11.62
N ARG A 97 2.29 4.15 11.67
CA ARG A 97 1.91 3.48 12.93
C ARG A 97 3.04 3.51 13.96
N ARG A 98 4.29 3.36 13.54
CA ARG A 98 5.47 3.46 14.43
C ARG A 98 5.64 4.88 14.97
N VAL A 99 5.55 5.90 14.10
CA VAL A 99 5.56 7.31 14.51
C VAL A 99 4.44 7.60 15.51
N ALA A 100 3.22 7.11 15.24
CA ALA A 100 2.08 7.27 16.15
C ALA A 100 2.29 6.59 17.52
N SER A 101 3.11 5.53 17.59
CA SER A 101 3.50 4.88 18.84
C SER A 101 4.68 5.55 19.57
N GLY A 102 5.21 6.66 19.04
CA GLY A 102 6.29 7.44 19.65
C GLY A 102 7.68 7.21 19.05
N ASP A 103 7.82 6.29 18.10
CA ASP A 103 9.08 6.06 17.38
C ASP A 103 9.23 7.08 16.23
N LEU A 104 9.77 8.25 16.57
CA LEU A 104 9.94 9.37 15.63
C LEU A 104 11.10 9.17 14.64
N ASP A 105 11.88 8.09 14.77
CA ASP A 105 12.95 7.71 13.84
C ASP A 105 12.47 6.79 12.73
N ALA A 106 11.23 6.30 12.80
CA ALA A 106 10.63 5.50 11.74
C ALA A 106 10.56 6.28 10.42
N ARG A 107 11.01 5.65 9.33
CA ARG A 107 11.00 6.21 7.97
C ARG A 107 10.44 5.21 6.98
N ALA A 108 9.67 5.71 6.02
CA ALA A 108 9.12 4.91 4.93
C ALA A 108 10.16 4.68 3.85
N ARG A 109 10.09 3.51 3.20
CA ARG A 109 10.99 3.10 2.11
C ARG A 109 10.25 3.13 0.78
N GLY A 110 10.76 3.96 -0.14
CA GLY A 110 10.45 3.91 -1.57
C GLY A 110 11.54 3.11 -2.29
N GLY A 111 11.17 2.20 -3.19
CA GLY A 111 12.14 1.47 -4.00
C GLY A 111 12.46 2.21 -5.30
N GLY A 112 13.58 1.89 -5.95
CA GLY A 112 13.97 2.52 -7.22
C GLY A 112 12.98 2.29 -8.39
N THR A 113 12.03 1.36 -8.24
CA THR A 113 10.99 1.09 -9.24
C THR A 113 9.63 1.72 -8.91
N THR A 114 9.54 2.57 -7.88
CA THR A 114 8.28 3.17 -7.41
C THR A 114 7.72 4.20 -8.41
N MET A 115 6.39 4.29 -8.52
CA MET A 115 5.75 5.34 -9.35
C MET A 115 5.97 6.73 -8.74
N ALA A 116 5.97 7.77 -9.57
CA ALA A 116 6.32 9.12 -9.15
C ALA A 116 5.46 9.62 -7.97
N GLU A 117 4.14 9.46 -8.04
CA GLU A 117 3.20 9.90 -6.99
C GLU A 117 3.44 9.16 -5.67
N ALA A 118 3.70 7.86 -5.74
CA ALA A 118 4.03 7.05 -4.57
C ALA A 118 5.40 7.41 -3.98
N ALA A 119 6.37 7.80 -4.82
CA ALA A 119 7.68 8.27 -4.36
C ALA A 119 7.56 9.64 -3.67
N THR A 120 6.78 10.55 -4.23
CA THR A 120 6.45 11.84 -3.60
C THR A 120 5.81 11.63 -2.23
N LEU A 121 4.82 10.74 -2.12
CA LEU A 121 4.19 10.42 -0.84
C LEU A 121 5.18 9.92 0.22
N VAL A 122 6.13 9.05 -0.17
CA VAL A 122 7.19 8.58 0.72
C VAL A 122 8.07 9.74 1.18
N SER A 123 8.45 10.64 0.27
CA SER A 123 9.27 11.82 0.57
C SER A 123 8.55 12.78 1.53
N ASP A 124 7.28 13.07 1.27
CA ASP A 124 6.46 13.96 2.10
C ASP A 124 6.26 13.38 3.50
N PHE A 125 5.99 12.08 3.60
CA PHE A 125 5.92 11.40 4.89
C PHE A 125 7.24 11.48 5.66
N ASN A 126 8.37 11.21 5.01
CA ASN A 126 9.68 11.26 5.66
C ASN A 126 10.02 12.70 6.12
N SER A 127 9.69 13.72 5.33
CA SER A 127 9.83 15.12 5.73
C SER A 127 8.98 15.48 6.94
N MET A 128 7.73 15.00 7.00
CA MET A 128 6.87 15.18 8.15
C MET A 128 7.46 14.51 9.40
N ALA A 129 7.92 13.26 9.29
CA ALA A 129 8.52 12.52 10.40
C ALA A 129 9.78 13.23 10.94
N GLU A 130 10.61 13.79 10.05
CA GLU A 130 11.77 14.57 10.46
C GLU A 130 11.41 15.86 11.21
N ARG A 131 10.38 16.59 10.74
CA ARG A 131 9.87 17.77 11.46
C ARG A 131 9.35 17.43 12.84
N LEU A 132 8.66 16.30 12.99
CA LEU A 132 8.18 15.81 14.29
C LEU A 132 9.33 15.46 15.23
N SER A 133 10.36 14.77 14.74
CA SER A 133 11.55 14.45 15.54
C SER A 133 12.23 15.71 16.07
N ARG A 134 12.51 16.67 15.18
CA ARG A 134 13.11 17.98 15.56
C ARG A 134 12.25 18.75 16.56
N MET A 135 10.92 18.74 16.40
CA MET A 135 10.02 19.41 17.33
C MET A 135 10.05 18.75 18.72
N SER A 136 10.17 17.44 18.79
CA SER A 136 10.31 16.70 20.05
C SER A 136 11.61 17.04 20.77
N GLU A 137 12.74 17.04 20.07
CA GLU A 137 14.05 17.42 20.62
C GLU A 137 14.04 18.85 21.17
N ASN A 138 13.49 19.79 20.40
CA ASN A 138 13.37 21.18 20.82
C ASN A 138 12.53 21.33 22.09
N ARG A 139 11.43 20.57 22.23
CA ARG A 139 10.60 20.61 23.45
C ARG A 139 11.40 20.21 24.68
N VAL A 140 12.23 19.18 24.59
CA VAL A 140 13.09 18.74 25.70
C VAL A 140 14.10 19.83 26.06
N PHE A 141 14.76 20.41 25.05
CA PHE A 141 15.72 21.50 25.25
C PHE A 141 15.08 22.72 25.93
N TRP A 142 13.94 23.19 25.42
CA TRP A 142 13.25 24.37 25.97
C TRP A 142 12.72 24.13 27.38
N ASN A 143 12.20 22.93 27.68
CA ASN A 143 11.77 22.59 29.05
C ASN A 143 12.95 22.65 30.03
N ALA A 144 14.13 22.15 29.64
CA ALA A 144 15.32 22.24 30.47
C ALA A 144 15.78 23.71 30.64
N ALA A 145 15.79 24.48 29.55
CA ALA A 145 16.17 25.89 29.59
C ALA A 145 15.24 26.72 30.49
N ILE A 146 13.91 26.56 30.36
CA ILE A 146 12.92 27.26 31.18
C ILE A 146 13.07 26.87 32.66
N ALA A 147 13.25 25.58 32.97
CA ALA A 147 13.47 25.15 34.36
C ALA A 147 14.74 25.77 34.97
N HIS A 148 15.79 25.92 34.16
CA HIS A 148 17.04 26.53 34.60
C HIS A 148 16.90 28.03 34.84
N GLU A 149 16.22 28.74 33.93
CA GLU A 149 15.92 30.17 34.01
C GLU A 149 14.99 30.51 35.18
N LEU A 150 14.04 29.64 35.52
CA LEU A 150 13.12 29.84 36.66
C LEU A 150 13.76 29.54 38.03
N ARG A 151 14.79 28.68 38.09
CA ARG A 151 15.46 28.33 39.36
C ARG A 151 16.13 29.54 40.00
N THR A 152 16.76 30.39 39.19
CA THR A 152 17.47 31.59 39.65
C THR A 152 16.55 32.61 40.33
N PRO A 153 15.45 33.11 39.72
CA PRO A 153 14.53 34.04 40.37
C PRO A 153 13.82 33.42 41.57
N MET A 154 13.47 32.13 41.52
CA MET A 154 12.88 31.42 42.68
C MET A 154 13.83 31.36 43.88
N THR A 155 15.12 31.17 43.63
CA THR A 155 16.14 31.17 44.69
C THR A 155 16.30 32.56 45.29
N ILE A 156 16.30 33.60 44.47
CA ILE A 156 16.35 34.99 44.91
C ILE A 156 15.11 35.35 45.74
N LEU A 157 13.91 34.97 45.28
CA LEU A 157 12.66 35.23 46.00
C LEU A 157 12.63 34.53 47.36
N ARG A 158 13.06 33.26 47.42
CA ARG A 158 13.22 32.55 48.71
C ARG A 158 14.22 33.24 49.62
N GLY A 159 15.38 33.67 49.11
CA GLY A 159 16.38 34.40 49.89
C GLY A 159 15.82 35.70 50.47
N ARG A 160 15.02 36.45 49.69
CA ARG A 160 14.35 37.66 50.18
C ARG A 160 13.32 37.38 51.27
N LEU A 161 12.50 36.35 51.10
CA LEU A 161 11.51 35.95 52.12
C LEU A 161 12.19 35.47 53.41
N GLN A 162 13.29 34.74 53.29
CA GLN A 162 14.10 34.29 54.43
C GLN A 162 14.69 35.49 55.20
N GLY A 163 15.27 36.48 54.51
CA GLY A 163 15.83 37.68 55.14
C GLY A 163 14.79 38.54 55.87
N ILE A 164 13.55 38.62 55.34
CA ILE A 164 12.43 39.26 56.03
C ILE A 164 12.03 38.47 57.28
N ALA A 165 11.96 37.14 57.19
CA ALA A 165 11.58 36.29 58.32
C ALA A 165 12.62 36.29 59.45
N GLU A 166 13.91 36.43 59.11
CA GLU A 166 15.02 36.47 60.07
C GLU A 166 15.27 37.89 60.65
N GLY A 167 14.55 38.92 60.16
CA GLY A 167 14.64 40.29 60.68
C GLY A 167 15.90 41.05 60.26
N VAL A 168 16.55 40.63 59.17
CA VAL A 168 17.84 41.18 58.69
C VAL A 168 17.65 42.19 57.52
N ALA A 169 16.41 42.55 57.18
CA ALA A 169 16.08 43.45 56.07
C ALA A 169 15.96 44.93 56.49
#